data_AF-A0A530LBR2-F1
#
_entry.id   AF-A0A530LBR2-F1
#
_cell.length_a   1.000
_cell.length_b   1.000
_cell.length_c   1.000
_cell.angle_alpha   90.00
_cell.angle_beta   90.00
_cell.angle_gamma   90.00
#
_symmetry.space_group_name_H-M   'P 1'
#
loop_
_entity.id
_entity.type
_entity.pdbx_description
1 polymer ?
#
loop_
_entity_poly.entity_id
_entity_poly.type
_entity_poly.pdbx_seq_one_letter_code
_entity_poly.pdbx_strand_id
1 'polypeptide(L)'
;PIQGAVGWYPLNQLLEGPGIVDYCVGAMPNPGIFVLGTTEDAVEKHYLSLYKMGPGPLYCFYWPYHLCHFEVPSTVARAAIFRDAAIAPLGAPTVDVVAAAKRDLSAGEILDGLGHYMTYGLCENARTVHAERLVPIGLAEGCRLLHDVKRDEVLGYDDIELPVGRLCDALRREQDLAFFGRSVASLRREVSATA
;
A
#
# COMPACT_ATOMS: atom_id res chain seq x y z
N PRO A 1 -20.35 2.70 -13.95
CA PRO A 1 -19.50 1.68 -14.63
C PRO A 1 -18.03 2.11 -14.51
N ILE A 2 -17.10 1.17 -14.41
CA ILE A 2 -15.67 1.49 -14.18
C ILE A 2 -15.05 2.31 -15.32
N GLN A 3 -15.57 2.21 -16.52
CA GLN A 3 -15.15 3.00 -17.69
C GLN A 3 -15.30 4.52 -17.48
N GLY A 4 -16.15 4.95 -16.52
CA GLY A 4 -16.28 6.35 -16.13
C GLY A 4 -15.09 6.91 -15.34
N ALA A 5 -14.18 6.04 -14.85
CA ALA A 5 -13.02 6.44 -14.05
C ALA A 5 -12.10 7.45 -14.73
N VAL A 6 -12.12 7.51 -16.07
CA VAL A 6 -11.40 8.53 -16.86
C VAL A 6 -11.72 9.98 -16.46
N GLY A 7 -12.86 10.21 -15.80
CA GLY A 7 -13.30 11.55 -15.36
C GLY A 7 -13.44 11.73 -13.85
N TRP A 8 -13.01 10.78 -13.02
CA TRP A 8 -13.19 10.84 -11.55
C TRP A 8 -12.01 11.48 -10.81
N TYR A 9 -10.85 11.54 -11.45
CA TYR A 9 -9.61 12.02 -10.85
C TYR A 9 -9.15 13.32 -11.52
N PRO A 10 -8.41 14.20 -10.82
CA PRO A 10 -7.81 15.38 -11.43
C PRO A 10 -6.83 14.98 -12.55
N LEU A 11 -7.15 15.37 -13.79
CA LEU A 11 -6.40 14.92 -14.98
C LEU A 11 -4.91 15.28 -14.91
N ASN A 12 -4.58 16.48 -14.44
CA ASN A 12 -3.20 16.93 -14.31
C ASN A 12 -2.40 16.06 -13.32
N GLN A 13 -3.01 15.62 -12.22
CA GLN A 13 -2.34 14.74 -11.26
C GLN A 13 -2.06 13.35 -11.86
N LEU A 14 -2.94 12.85 -12.72
CA LEU A 14 -2.73 11.56 -13.41
C LEU A 14 -1.64 11.63 -14.49
N LEU A 15 -1.56 12.75 -15.24
CA LEU A 15 -0.63 12.88 -16.36
C LEU A 15 0.78 13.35 -15.95
N GLU A 16 0.87 14.23 -14.94
CA GLU A 16 2.14 14.85 -14.53
C GLU A 16 2.72 14.23 -13.24
N GLY A 17 1.91 13.47 -12.50
CA GLY A 17 2.29 12.86 -11.23
C GLY A 17 3.18 11.61 -11.38
N PRO A 18 3.65 11.04 -10.25
CA PRO A 18 4.52 9.87 -10.22
C PRO A 18 3.81 8.54 -10.60
N GLY A 19 2.59 8.61 -11.11
CA GLY A 19 1.64 7.49 -11.16
C GLY A 19 0.88 7.35 -9.83
N ILE A 20 -0.40 6.99 -9.92
CA ILE A 20 -1.30 6.88 -8.77
C ILE A 20 -1.88 5.46 -8.74
N VAL A 21 -1.93 4.87 -7.55
CA VAL A 21 -2.70 3.66 -7.27
C VAL A 21 -3.87 4.06 -6.38
N ASP A 22 -5.08 3.81 -6.85
CA ASP A 22 -6.30 4.16 -6.14
C ASP A 22 -7.39 3.09 -6.39
N TYR A 23 -8.51 3.22 -5.70
CA TYR A 23 -9.65 2.32 -5.80
C TYR A 23 -10.96 3.09 -5.97
N CYS A 24 -12.00 2.40 -6.41
CA CYS A 24 -13.33 2.96 -6.56
C CYS A 24 -14.34 2.15 -5.74
N VAL A 25 -15.14 2.83 -4.93
CA VAL A 25 -16.21 2.20 -4.14
C VAL A 25 -17.48 2.10 -4.99
N GLY A 26 -18.14 0.93 -4.98
CA GLY A 26 -19.40 0.72 -5.68
C GLY A 26 -19.26 0.57 -7.21
N ALA A 27 -18.04 0.34 -7.71
CA ALA A 27 -17.83 0.06 -9.12
C ALA A 27 -18.53 -1.25 -9.55
N MET A 28 -19.10 -1.21 -10.75
CA MET A 28 -19.76 -2.34 -11.41
C MET A 28 -19.28 -2.46 -12.87
N PRO A 29 -19.09 -3.68 -13.39
CA PRO A 29 -19.20 -4.97 -12.68
C PRO A 29 -18.05 -5.14 -11.66
N ASN A 30 -18.23 -6.02 -10.67
CA ASN A 30 -17.20 -6.42 -9.70
C ASN A 30 -17.19 -7.96 -9.57
N PRO A 31 -16.04 -8.58 -9.24
CA PRO A 31 -14.70 -8.01 -8.99
C PRO A 31 -13.94 -7.65 -10.28
N GLY A 32 -12.86 -6.88 -10.18
CA GLY A 32 -11.98 -6.58 -11.31
C GLY A 32 -10.91 -5.53 -10.99
N ILE A 33 -10.01 -5.29 -11.94
CA ILE A 33 -8.98 -4.26 -11.88
C ILE A 33 -9.04 -3.39 -13.13
N PHE A 34 -8.65 -2.13 -13.03
CA PHE A 34 -8.57 -1.22 -14.17
C PHE A 34 -7.25 -0.46 -14.19
N VAL A 35 -6.85 -0.03 -15.38
CA VAL A 35 -5.72 0.86 -15.60
C VAL A 35 -6.19 1.98 -16.53
N LEU A 36 -5.85 3.21 -16.16
CA LEU A 36 -6.03 4.37 -17.04
C LEU A 36 -4.72 4.59 -17.80
N GLY A 37 -4.76 4.37 -19.11
CA GLY A 37 -3.63 4.61 -20.00
C GLY A 37 -3.78 5.91 -20.78
N THR A 38 -2.67 6.45 -21.25
CA THR A 38 -2.61 7.59 -22.18
C THR A 38 -1.62 7.29 -23.30
N THR A 39 -1.76 7.97 -24.42
CA THR A 39 -0.79 7.94 -25.53
C THR A 39 -0.74 9.32 -26.17
N GLU A 40 0.40 9.71 -26.73
CA GLU A 40 0.55 10.93 -27.52
C GLU A 40 0.50 10.70 -29.02
N ASP A 41 0.56 9.44 -29.47
CA ASP A 41 0.55 9.10 -30.89
C ASP A 41 -0.82 9.38 -31.53
N ALA A 42 -0.82 10.19 -32.60
CA ALA A 42 -2.05 10.62 -33.26
C ALA A 42 -2.80 9.48 -33.96
N VAL A 43 -2.08 8.48 -34.47
CA VAL A 43 -2.66 7.30 -35.13
C VAL A 43 -3.31 6.40 -34.07
N GLU A 44 -2.65 6.17 -32.93
CA GLU A 44 -3.23 5.42 -31.82
C GLU A 44 -4.48 6.11 -31.26
N LYS A 45 -4.43 7.43 -31.02
CA LYS A 45 -5.60 8.22 -30.57
C LYS A 45 -6.79 8.06 -31.53
N HIS A 46 -6.53 8.11 -32.85
CA HIS A 46 -7.55 7.91 -33.87
C HIS A 46 -8.20 6.52 -33.76
N TYR A 47 -7.39 5.46 -33.66
CA TYR A 47 -7.91 4.09 -33.55
C TYR A 47 -8.62 3.81 -32.22
N LEU A 48 -8.11 4.31 -31.09
CA LEU A 48 -8.77 4.17 -29.78
C LEU A 48 -10.16 4.83 -29.80
N SER A 49 -10.28 6.00 -30.43
CA SER A 49 -11.58 6.66 -30.63
C SER A 49 -12.49 5.85 -31.55
N LEU A 50 -11.96 5.33 -32.68
CA LEU A 50 -12.70 4.45 -33.59
C LEU A 50 -13.26 3.22 -32.86
N TYR A 51 -12.45 2.60 -31.99
CA TYR A 51 -12.81 1.45 -31.15
C TYR A 51 -13.59 1.79 -29.87
N LYS A 52 -14.11 3.02 -29.77
CA LYS A 52 -15.05 3.44 -28.71
C LYS A 52 -14.44 3.46 -27.30
N MET A 53 -13.13 3.60 -27.19
CA MET A 53 -12.44 3.78 -25.90
C MET A 53 -12.59 5.19 -25.33
N GLY A 54 -13.10 6.13 -26.13
CA GLY A 54 -13.32 7.53 -25.76
C GLY A 54 -12.45 8.49 -26.57
N PRO A 55 -12.61 9.81 -26.36
CA PRO A 55 -11.83 10.83 -27.05
C PRO A 55 -10.40 10.98 -26.50
N GLY A 56 -10.04 10.30 -25.42
CA GLY A 56 -8.82 10.56 -24.65
C GLY A 56 -8.95 11.80 -23.75
N PRO A 57 -7.84 12.26 -23.14
CA PRO A 57 -6.50 11.66 -23.23
C PRO A 57 -6.36 10.37 -22.44
N LEU A 58 -7.29 10.07 -21.53
CA LEU A 58 -7.31 8.85 -20.74
C LEU A 58 -8.22 7.79 -21.36
N TYR A 59 -7.73 6.56 -21.35
CA TYR A 59 -8.44 5.37 -21.84
C TYR A 59 -8.49 4.32 -20.73
N CYS A 60 -9.69 3.79 -20.44
CA CYS A 60 -9.87 2.80 -19.38
C CYS A 60 -9.72 1.37 -19.91
N PHE A 61 -8.68 0.67 -19.45
CA PHE A 61 -8.49 -0.76 -19.67
C PHE A 61 -8.98 -1.51 -18.45
N TYR A 62 -9.94 -2.40 -18.63
CA TYR A 62 -10.60 -3.08 -17.51
C TYR A 62 -10.51 -4.60 -17.65
N TRP A 63 -10.07 -5.26 -16.58
CA TRP A 63 -10.04 -6.71 -16.46
C TRP A 63 -11.18 -7.15 -15.53
N PRO A 64 -12.24 -7.81 -16.06
CA PRO A 64 -13.53 -7.90 -15.40
C PRO A 64 -13.70 -9.09 -14.43
N TYR A 65 -12.60 -9.63 -13.91
CA TYR A 65 -12.63 -10.69 -12.90
C TYR A 65 -11.26 -10.82 -12.20
N HIS A 66 -11.27 -11.41 -11.01
CA HIS A 66 -10.09 -11.97 -10.36
C HIS A 66 -10.56 -13.18 -9.55
N LEU A 67 -10.05 -14.36 -9.87
CA LEU A 67 -10.49 -15.64 -9.31
C LEU A 67 -9.59 -16.12 -8.15
N CYS A 68 -8.81 -15.21 -7.57
CA CYS A 68 -7.99 -15.43 -6.38
C CYS A 68 -7.16 -16.72 -6.48
N HIS A 69 -7.46 -17.70 -5.63
CA HIS A 69 -6.72 -18.96 -5.54
C HIS A 69 -6.83 -19.84 -6.80
N PHE A 70 -7.83 -19.65 -7.66
CA PHE A 70 -7.92 -20.37 -8.93
C PHE A 70 -6.85 -19.93 -9.95
N GLU A 71 -6.26 -18.73 -9.79
CA GLU A 71 -5.21 -18.21 -10.67
C GLU A 71 -3.80 -18.62 -10.20
N VAL A 72 -3.66 -19.08 -8.95
CA VAL A 72 -2.36 -19.46 -8.35
C VAL A 72 -1.63 -20.56 -9.14
N PRO A 73 -2.29 -21.61 -9.67
CA PRO A 73 -1.60 -22.63 -10.49
C PRO A 73 -0.86 -22.03 -11.69
N SER A 74 -1.38 -20.98 -12.31
CA SER A 74 -0.71 -20.28 -13.42
C SER A 74 0.59 -19.60 -12.96
N THR A 75 0.60 -19.00 -11.77
CA THR A 75 1.81 -18.42 -11.16
C THR A 75 2.85 -19.50 -10.84
N VAL A 76 2.42 -20.66 -10.35
CA VAL A 76 3.32 -21.81 -10.12
C VAL A 76 3.93 -22.29 -11.42
N ALA A 77 3.14 -22.41 -12.49
CA ALA A 77 3.64 -22.79 -13.82
C ALA A 77 4.64 -21.77 -14.37
N ARG A 78 4.37 -20.47 -14.20
CA ARG A 78 5.30 -19.37 -14.52
C ARG A 78 6.65 -19.53 -13.84
N ALA A 79 6.64 -19.70 -12.51
CA ALA A 79 7.86 -19.90 -11.75
C ALA A 79 8.62 -21.18 -12.16
N ALA A 80 7.93 -22.31 -12.33
CA ALA A 80 8.58 -23.61 -12.55
C ALA A 80 9.04 -23.83 -14.01
N ILE A 81 8.25 -23.41 -14.99
CA ILE A 81 8.49 -23.69 -16.41
C ILE A 81 9.22 -22.52 -17.08
N PHE A 82 8.73 -21.31 -16.85
CA PHE A 82 9.24 -20.09 -17.50
C PHE A 82 10.33 -19.39 -16.69
N ARG A 83 10.51 -19.77 -15.41
CA ARG A 83 11.48 -19.20 -14.49
C ARG A 83 11.34 -17.69 -14.33
N ASP A 84 10.10 -17.21 -14.35
CA ASP A 84 9.76 -15.81 -14.14
C ASP A 84 8.75 -15.62 -13.01
N ALA A 85 8.71 -14.40 -12.48
CA ALA A 85 7.73 -14.01 -11.48
C ALA A 85 6.43 -13.56 -12.15
N ALA A 86 5.28 -13.87 -11.55
CA ALA A 86 4.01 -13.25 -11.93
C ALA A 86 3.91 -11.81 -11.40
N ILE A 87 4.44 -11.56 -10.21
CA ILE A 87 4.61 -10.24 -9.61
C ILE A 87 5.85 -10.25 -8.71
N ALA A 88 6.65 -9.18 -8.76
CA ALA A 88 7.80 -8.99 -7.88
C ALA A 88 8.01 -7.50 -7.62
N PRO A 89 8.46 -7.08 -6.42
CA PRO A 89 8.89 -5.71 -6.18
C PRO A 89 10.04 -5.32 -7.11
N LEU A 90 10.00 -4.10 -7.65
CA LEU A 90 11.05 -3.59 -8.55
C LEU A 90 12.33 -3.18 -7.80
N GLY A 91 12.25 -2.92 -6.50
CA GLY A 91 13.35 -2.40 -5.69
C GLY A 91 12.86 -1.91 -4.33
N ALA A 92 13.32 -0.72 -3.94
CA ALA A 92 12.91 -0.07 -2.69
C ALA A 92 11.38 0.11 -2.61
N PRO A 93 10.75 -0.07 -1.43
CA PRO A 93 9.34 0.22 -1.25
C PRO A 93 9.02 1.69 -1.59
N THR A 94 7.92 1.91 -2.31
CA THR A 94 7.37 3.25 -2.57
C THR A 94 6.15 3.55 -1.69
N VAL A 95 5.44 2.51 -1.26
CA VAL A 95 4.27 2.57 -0.38
C VAL A 95 4.43 1.53 0.72
N ASP A 96 4.04 1.92 1.93
CA ASP A 96 3.84 1.06 3.09
C ASP A 96 2.36 1.12 3.48
N VAL A 97 1.87 0.11 4.22
CA VAL A 97 0.54 0.14 4.82
C VAL A 97 0.70 0.33 6.32
N VAL A 98 0.36 1.52 6.82
CA VAL A 98 0.51 1.90 8.24
C VAL A 98 -0.69 1.48 9.07
N ALA A 99 -0.47 1.24 10.36
CA ALA A 99 -1.53 0.94 11.31
C ALA A 99 -2.19 2.21 11.83
N ALA A 100 -3.52 2.30 11.74
CA ALA A 100 -4.33 3.33 12.39
C ALA A 100 -5.32 2.69 13.37
N ALA A 101 -5.61 3.37 14.49
CA ALA A 101 -6.47 2.86 15.54
C ALA A 101 -7.95 2.86 15.12
N LYS A 102 -8.65 1.73 15.21
CA LYS A 102 -10.10 1.61 14.91
C LYS A 102 -10.99 2.20 16.00
N ARG A 103 -10.47 2.32 17.21
CA ARG A 103 -11.12 2.84 18.42
C ARG A 103 -10.07 3.51 19.29
N ASP A 104 -10.51 4.18 20.34
CA ASP A 104 -9.60 4.58 21.42
C ASP A 104 -8.95 3.33 22.02
N LEU A 105 -7.62 3.36 22.13
CA LEU A 105 -6.80 2.32 22.71
C LEU A 105 -6.11 2.86 23.97
N SER A 106 -6.02 2.03 24.99
CA SER A 106 -5.39 2.38 26.26
C SER A 106 -3.96 1.88 26.36
N ALA A 107 -3.15 2.62 27.12
CA ALA A 107 -1.81 2.19 27.50
C ALA A 107 -1.81 0.77 28.06
N GLY A 108 -0.83 -0.04 27.65
CA GLY A 108 -0.66 -1.42 28.09
C GLY A 108 -1.46 -2.47 27.33
N GLU A 109 -2.44 -2.09 26.50
CA GLU A 109 -3.15 -3.02 25.61
C GLU A 109 -2.17 -3.68 24.63
N ILE A 110 -2.46 -4.94 24.26
CA ILE A 110 -1.73 -5.68 23.22
C ILE A 110 -2.54 -5.61 21.93
N LEU A 111 -1.94 -5.09 20.87
CA LEU A 111 -2.59 -4.96 19.56
C LEU A 111 -2.96 -6.34 19.01
N ASP A 112 -4.22 -6.47 18.59
CA ASP A 112 -4.76 -7.68 17.97
C ASP A 112 -4.30 -7.86 16.51
N GLY A 113 -4.68 -8.98 15.90
CA GLY A 113 -4.27 -9.34 14.55
C GLY A 113 -5.03 -8.59 13.44
N LEU A 114 -4.59 -8.81 12.21
CA LEU A 114 -5.25 -8.25 11.02
C LEU A 114 -6.72 -8.70 10.93
N GLY A 115 -7.62 -7.75 10.66
CA GLY A 115 -9.06 -8.01 10.55
C GLY A 115 -9.83 -8.01 11.87
N HIS A 116 -9.16 -7.83 13.01
CA HIS A 116 -9.80 -7.73 14.32
C HIS A 116 -10.28 -6.30 14.64
N TYR A 117 -10.18 -5.83 15.89
CA TYR A 117 -10.92 -4.67 16.40
C TYR A 117 -10.04 -3.47 16.73
N MET A 118 -8.72 -3.60 16.81
CA MET A 118 -7.87 -2.49 17.26
C MET A 118 -7.29 -1.65 16.13
N THR A 119 -6.91 -2.24 14.99
CA THR A 119 -6.22 -1.50 13.91
C THR A 119 -6.78 -1.73 12.51
N TYR A 120 -6.72 -0.71 11.64
CA TYR A 120 -6.95 -0.79 10.20
C TYR A 120 -5.76 -0.21 9.42
N GLY A 121 -5.63 -0.60 8.15
CA GLY A 121 -4.50 -0.23 7.30
C GLY A 121 -4.80 1.01 6.47
N LEU A 122 -3.81 1.89 6.34
CA LEU A 122 -3.82 3.03 5.42
C LEU A 122 -2.55 3.00 4.57
N CYS A 123 -2.67 3.22 3.27
CA CYS A 123 -1.49 3.38 2.41
C CYS A 123 -0.83 4.73 2.69
N GLU A 124 0.49 4.73 2.86
CA GLU A 124 1.31 5.93 2.95
C GLU A 124 2.61 5.73 2.16
N ASN A 125 3.17 6.82 1.65
CA ASN A 125 4.45 6.81 0.97
C ASN A 125 5.53 6.29 1.91
N ALA A 126 6.33 5.33 1.46
CA ALA A 126 7.36 4.69 2.29
C ALA A 126 8.38 5.70 2.87
N ARG A 127 8.64 6.80 2.15
CA ARG A 127 9.49 7.90 2.65
C ARG A 127 8.88 8.60 3.87
N THR A 128 7.58 8.86 3.85
CA THR A 128 6.84 9.45 4.99
C THR A 128 6.83 8.48 6.16
N VAL A 129 6.49 7.20 5.91
CA VAL A 129 6.55 6.14 6.94
C VAL A 129 7.90 6.08 7.63
N HIS A 130 8.99 6.21 6.86
CA HIS A 130 10.34 6.19 7.42
C HIS A 130 10.72 7.48 8.16
N ALA A 131 10.34 8.65 7.61
CA ALA A 131 10.63 9.94 8.23
C ALA A 131 9.87 10.12 9.55
N GLU A 132 8.61 9.72 9.59
CA GLU A 132 7.70 9.86 10.73
C GLU A 132 7.70 8.64 11.67
N ARG A 133 8.45 7.60 11.30
CA ARG A 133 8.61 6.36 12.10
C ARG A 133 7.26 5.68 12.34
N LEU A 134 6.40 5.64 11.32
CA LEU A 134 5.09 5.00 11.39
C LEU A 134 5.24 3.47 11.40
N VAL A 135 4.33 2.79 12.09
CA VAL A 135 4.34 1.32 12.22
C VAL A 135 3.59 0.70 11.04
N PRO A 136 4.25 -0.12 10.21
CA PRO A 136 3.56 -0.91 9.21
C PRO A 136 2.58 -1.88 9.89
N ILE A 137 1.35 -1.96 9.41
CA ILE A 137 0.30 -2.77 10.04
C ILE A 137 0.65 -4.25 10.14
N GLY A 138 1.43 -4.78 9.18
CA GLY A 138 1.94 -6.15 9.22
C GLY A 138 2.90 -6.43 10.38
N LEU A 139 3.36 -5.40 11.10
CA LEU A 139 4.21 -5.50 12.28
C LEU A 139 3.50 -5.10 13.57
N ALA A 140 2.26 -4.64 13.51
CA ALA A 140 1.53 -4.13 14.69
C ALA A 140 1.07 -5.24 15.64
N GLU A 141 0.71 -6.42 15.12
CA GLU A 141 0.14 -7.51 15.92
C GLU A 141 1.06 -7.95 17.07
N GLY A 142 0.53 -7.98 18.29
CA GLY A 142 1.28 -8.37 19.48
C GLY A 142 2.11 -7.25 20.11
N CYS A 143 2.22 -6.08 19.48
CA CYS A 143 2.87 -4.93 20.10
C CYS A 143 2.05 -4.42 21.28
N ARG A 144 2.74 -3.99 22.34
CA ARG A 144 2.10 -3.38 23.51
C ARG A 144 2.07 -1.87 23.36
N LEU A 145 0.94 -1.23 23.64
CA LEU A 145 0.87 0.23 23.67
C LEU A 145 1.59 0.81 24.89
N LEU A 146 2.37 1.86 24.66
CA LEU A 146 3.11 2.59 25.70
C LEU A 146 2.28 3.70 26.34
N HIS A 147 1.33 4.26 25.60
CA HIS A 147 0.38 5.27 26.06
C HIS A 147 -0.97 5.11 25.35
N ASP A 148 -1.95 5.91 25.76
CA ASP A 148 -3.25 5.96 25.09
C ASP A 148 -3.10 6.49 23.66
N VAL A 149 -3.89 5.95 22.73
CA VAL A 149 -3.95 6.34 21.31
C VAL A 149 -5.42 6.53 20.94
N LYS A 150 -5.77 7.65 20.31
CA LYS A 150 -7.16 7.93 19.92
C LYS A 150 -7.55 7.23 18.63
N ARG A 151 -8.85 7.00 18.47
CA ARG A 151 -9.40 6.50 17.22
C ARG A 151 -8.91 7.35 16.03
N ASP A 152 -8.60 6.65 14.95
CA ASP A 152 -8.11 7.16 13.67
C ASP A 152 -6.70 7.80 13.72
N GLU A 153 -6.02 7.77 14.88
CA GLU A 153 -4.59 8.12 14.95
C GLU A 153 -3.73 6.99 14.35
N VAL A 154 -2.70 7.40 13.59
CA VAL A 154 -1.72 6.49 12.99
C VAL A 154 -0.63 6.18 14.01
N LEU A 155 -0.35 4.90 14.23
CA LEU A 155 0.62 4.46 15.21
C LEU A 155 2.05 4.64 14.69
N GLY A 156 2.90 5.24 15.53
CA GLY A 156 4.35 5.32 15.40
C GLY A 156 5.07 4.32 16.29
N TYR A 157 6.36 4.07 15.98
CA TYR A 157 7.22 3.22 16.82
C TYR A 157 7.42 3.78 18.24
N ASP A 158 7.13 5.06 18.44
CA ASP A 158 7.19 5.70 19.76
C ASP A 158 5.95 5.35 20.63
N ASP A 159 4.87 4.84 20.02
CA ASP A 159 3.62 4.47 20.71
C ASP A 159 3.62 3.02 21.20
N ILE A 160 4.57 2.20 20.73
CA ILE A 160 4.55 0.75 20.91
C ILE A 160 5.86 0.16 21.45
N GLU A 161 5.73 -0.92 22.20
CA GLU A 161 6.79 -1.87 22.52
C GLU A 161 6.68 -3.10 21.61
N LEU A 162 7.74 -3.39 20.87
CA LEU A 162 7.83 -4.56 19.99
C LEU A 162 8.07 -5.85 20.79
N PRO A 163 7.40 -6.97 20.44
CA PRO A 163 7.75 -8.28 20.96
C PRO A 163 9.18 -8.69 20.57
N VAL A 164 9.90 -9.31 21.51
CA VAL A 164 11.28 -9.74 21.27
C VAL A 164 11.31 -10.95 20.33
N GLY A 165 12.21 -10.92 19.34
CA GLY A 165 12.57 -12.10 18.56
C GLY A 165 11.66 -12.44 17.38
N ARG A 166 10.73 -11.55 16.96
CA ARG A 166 9.93 -11.80 15.76
C ARG A 166 10.79 -11.70 14.49
N LEU A 167 10.67 -12.70 13.61
CA LEU A 167 11.37 -12.73 12.33
C LEU A 167 10.97 -11.57 11.42
N CYS A 168 9.69 -11.19 11.41
CA CYS A 168 9.20 -10.08 10.58
C CYS A 168 9.87 -8.74 10.94
N ASP A 169 10.14 -8.47 12.22
CA ASP A 169 10.87 -7.27 12.65
C ASP A 169 12.33 -7.30 12.20
N ALA A 170 12.98 -8.48 12.25
CA ALA A 170 14.34 -8.64 11.77
C ALA A 170 14.45 -8.40 10.26
N LEU A 171 13.54 -9.00 9.48
CA LEU A 171 13.48 -8.81 8.02
C LEU A 171 13.13 -7.38 7.64
N ARG A 172 12.21 -6.72 8.35
CA ARG A 172 11.93 -5.30 8.13
C ARG A 172 13.15 -4.45 8.39
N ARG A 173 13.89 -4.71 9.48
CA ARG A 173 15.13 -4.00 9.77
C ARG A 173 16.17 -4.18 8.65
N GLU A 174 16.32 -5.39 8.12
CA GLU A 174 17.21 -5.65 6.98
C GLU A 174 16.76 -4.89 5.72
N GLN A 175 15.46 -4.88 5.42
CA GLN A 175 14.90 -4.11 4.31
C GLN A 175 15.13 -2.61 4.48
N ASP A 176 14.90 -2.08 5.68
CA ASP A 176 15.11 -0.67 6.00
C ASP A 176 16.58 -0.27 5.83
N LEU A 177 17.52 -1.10 6.32
CA LEU A 177 18.95 -0.87 6.16
C LEU A 177 19.36 -0.91 4.69
N ALA A 178 18.85 -1.86 3.91
CA ALA A 178 19.19 -2.02 2.50
C ALA A 178 18.71 -0.85 1.62
N PHE A 179 17.50 -0.32 1.88
CA PHE A 179 16.86 0.66 0.99
C PHE A 179 16.83 2.10 1.53
N PHE A 180 16.94 2.28 2.84
CA PHE A 180 16.88 3.60 3.49
C PHE A 180 18.13 3.90 4.36
N GLY A 181 19.08 2.97 4.45
CA GLY A 181 20.36 3.14 5.16
C GLY A 181 20.27 3.14 6.68
N ARG A 182 19.06 3.06 7.25
CA ARG A 182 18.81 3.01 8.71
C ARG A 182 17.45 2.37 8.95
N SER A 183 17.29 1.72 10.12
CA SER A 183 16.01 1.15 10.56
C SER A 183 15.30 2.08 11.53
N VAL A 184 13.99 2.31 11.29
CA VAL A 184 13.17 3.16 12.18
C VAL A 184 12.89 2.48 13.51
N ALA A 185 12.73 1.17 13.54
CA ALA A 185 12.47 0.41 14.77
C ALA A 185 13.63 0.49 15.79
N SER A 186 14.86 0.79 15.35
CA SER A 186 16.07 0.80 16.19
C SER A 186 16.46 2.17 16.74
N LEU A 187 15.85 3.24 16.25
CA LEU A 187 16.13 4.58 16.74
C LEU A 187 15.26 4.81 17.99
N ARG A 188 15.87 4.90 19.17
CA ARG A 188 15.19 5.51 20.31
C ARG A 188 15.33 7.02 20.18
N ARG A 189 14.28 7.81 20.47
CA ARG A 189 14.47 9.25 20.70
C ARG A 189 15.46 9.39 21.84
N GLU A 190 16.60 10.05 21.60
CA GLU A 190 17.34 10.66 22.69
C GLU A 190 16.37 11.67 23.32
N VAL A 191 15.90 11.35 24.53
CA VAL A 191 15.13 12.31 25.32
C VAL A 191 16.11 13.43 25.64
N SER A 192 15.99 14.55 24.91
CA SER A 192 16.61 15.81 25.30
C SER A 192 16.06 16.18 26.67
N ALA A 193 16.81 15.82 27.71
CA ALA A 193 16.60 16.31 29.06
C ALA A 193 16.92 17.81 29.07
N THR A 194 15.96 18.64 28.65
CA THR A 194 15.94 20.05 29.00
C THR A 194 15.17 20.18 30.30
N ALA A 195 15.93 20.46 31.35
CA ALA A 195 15.50 20.81 32.71
C ALA A 195 14.64 22.08 32.75
#